data_AF-A0A7T5RNP1-F1
#
_entry.id   AF-A0A7T5RNP1-F1
#
_cell.length_a   1.000
_cell.length_b   1.000
_cell.length_c   1.000
_cell.angle_alpha   90.00
_cell.angle_beta   90.00
_cell.angle_gamma   90.00
#
_symmetry.space_group_name_H-M   'P 1'
#
loop_
_entity.id
_entity.type
_entity.pdbx_description
1 polymer ?
#
loop_
_entity_poly.entity_id
_entity_poly.type
_entity_poly.pdbx_seq_one_letter_code
_entity_poly.pdbx_strand_id
1 'polypeptide(L)'
;MAPKDIREEIDRIILNLVNSENPYPIEFFSFDQLTAMRVWLTILGYNLDPDKLGPKVMRQIREETQFRSITTGRGPAMEAILGKETLERLINLCDDSMQGESTKIVSNKTGEPIPGTEGRGAHQWAADLLFYVVTDDPKFIPNLNRRVWKWLRKSNAGNDEALRIIDTTFLAYEPPTKVLASVSQETVWAIWLFLTGRLV
;
A
#
# COMPACT_ATOMS: atom_id res chain seq x y z
N MET A 1 -1.07 22.69 -12.92
CA MET A 1 0.26 23.12 -12.44
C MET A 1 0.23 23.10 -10.93
N ALA A 2 1.03 22.25 -10.28
CA ALA A 2 1.19 22.32 -8.83
C ALA A 2 1.86 23.66 -8.45
N PRO A 3 1.44 24.31 -7.35
CA PRO A 3 2.11 25.50 -6.81
C PRO A 3 3.61 25.23 -6.66
N LYS A 4 4.43 26.20 -7.06
CA LYS A 4 5.91 26.12 -7.06
C LYS A 4 6.48 25.58 -5.74
N ASP A 5 5.83 25.91 -4.64
CA ASP A 5 6.20 25.53 -3.27
C ASP A 5 6.03 24.02 -2.98
N ILE A 6 5.13 23.32 -3.68
CA ILE A 6 4.91 21.86 -3.49
C ILE A 6 6.00 21.07 -4.21
N ARG A 7 6.48 21.55 -5.36
CA ARG A 7 7.52 20.87 -6.13
C ARG A 7 8.87 20.94 -5.42
N GLU A 8 9.18 22.09 -4.82
CA GLU A 8 10.36 22.27 -3.98
C GLU A 8 10.31 21.37 -2.73
N GLU A 9 9.13 21.17 -2.14
CA GLU A 9 8.94 20.27 -0.99
C GLU A 9 9.11 18.79 -1.37
N ILE A 10 8.59 18.37 -2.53
CA ILE A 10 8.77 17.01 -3.06
C ILE A 10 10.23 16.75 -3.40
N ASP A 11 10.86 17.67 -4.13
CA ASP A 11 12.27 17.53 -4.49
C ASP A 11 13.15 17.51 -3.23
N ARG A 12 12.80 18.28 -2.19
CA ARG A 12 13.48 18.26 -0.88
C ARG A 12 13.27 16.94 -0.14
N ILE A 13 12.06 16.38 -0.12
CA ILE A 13 11.79 15.08 0.51
C ILE A 13 12.54 13.97 -0.22
N ILE A 14 12.51 13.95 -1.55
CA ILE A 14 13.26 13.00 -2.39
C ILE A 14 14.76 13.18 -2.22
N LEU A 15 15.28 14.42 -2.25
CA LEU A 15 16.70 14.70 -2.02
C LEU A 15 17.14 14.32 -0.62
N ASN A 16 16.32 14.54 0.41
CA ASN A 16 16.64 14.10 1.78
C ASN A 16 16.61 12.59 1.92
N LEU A 17 15.76 11.88 1.16
CA LEU A 17 15.73 10.42 1.10
C LEU A 17 16.91 9.82 0.30
N VAL A 18 17.36 10.51 -0.75
CA VAL A 18 18.49 10.10 -1.60
C VAL A 18 19.84 10.44 -0.95
N ASN A 19 19.91 11.56 -0.22
CA ASN A 19 21.16 12.06 0.40
C ASN A 19 21.31 11.69 1.88
N SER A 20 20.30 11.12 2.54
CA SER A 20 20.52 10.54 3.87
C SER A 20 21.46 9.34 3.72
N GLU A 21 22.61 9.37 4.38
CA GLU A 21 23.58 8.26 4.50
C GLU A 21 23.01 7.01 5.20
N ASN A 22 21.70 6.95 5.37
CA ASN A 22 20.97 5.83 5.90
C ASN A 22 20.12 5.27 4.75
N PRO A 23 20.52 4.15 4.11
CA PRO A 23 19.91 3.74 2.86
C PRO A 23 18.42 3.36 2.97
N TYR A 24 17.81 3.32 4.16
CA TYR A 24 16.38 3.14 4.32
C TYR A 24 15.87 3.57 5.71
N PRO A 25 14.72 4.25 5.83
CA PRO A 25 13.84 4.03 6.98
C PRO A 25 12.93 2.84 6.64
N ILE A 26 13.27 1.61 7.08
CA ILE A 26 12.43 0.42 6.82
C ILE A 26 11.33 0.29 7.88
N GLU A 27 10.56 1.37 8.06
CA GLU A 27 9.15 1.25 8.37
C GLU A 27 8.47 2.07 7.29
N PHE A 28 7.67 1.42 6.43
CA PHE A 28 7.07 2.14 5.31
C PHE A 28 6.08 3.18 5.80
N PHE A 29 5.48 2.97 6.97
CA PHE A 29 4.84 4.03 7.75
C PHE A 29 4.86 3.70 9.26
N SER A 30 5.29 4.66 10.07
CA SER A 30 5.06 4.66 11.52
C SER A 30 3.60 5.01 11.83
N PHE A 31 3.17 4.74 13.07
CA PHE A 31 1.83 5.13 13.54
C PHE A 31 1.57 6.64 13.33
N ASP A 32 2.57 7.48 13.63
CA ASP A 32 2.47 8.93 13.46
C ASP A 32 2.32 9.33 11.99
N GLN A 33 3.03 8.67 11.08
CA GLN A 33 2.92 8.94 9.64
C GLN A 33 1.54 8.56 9.11
N LEU A 34 0.98 7.43 9.55
CA LEU A 34 -0.37 7.03 9.15
C LEU A 34 -1.45 7.91 9.77
N THR A 35 -1.25 8.37 11.00
CA THR A 35 -2.12 9.37 11.65
C THR A 35 -2.11 10.68 10.85
N ALA A 36 -0.93 11.15 10.43
CA ALA A 36 -0.82 12.32 9.55
C ALA A 36 -1.51 12.08 8.20
N MET A 37 -1.41 10.87 7.63
CA MET A 37 -2.14 10.51 6.42
C MET A 37 -3.64 10.69 6.57
N ARG A 38 -4.23 10.21 7.69
CA ARG A 38 -5.66 10.36 7.98
C ARG A 38 -6.10 11.82 7.97
N VAL A 39 -5.30 12.71 8.56
CA VAL A 39 -5.55 14.16 8.53
C VAL A 39 -5.56 14.67 7.09
N TRP A 40 -4.56 14.31 6.28
CA TRP A 40 -4.48 14.71 4.87
C TRP A 40 -5.67 14.23 4.05
N LEU A 41 -6.07 12.97 4.19
CA LEU A 41 -7.21 12.41 3.48
C LEU A 41 -8.53 13.08 3.89
N THR A 42 -8.66 13.50 5.14
CA THR A 42 -9.79 14.31 5.60
C THR A 42 -9.81 15.69 4.92
N ILE A 43 -8.66 16.35 4.80
CA ILE A 43 -8.51 17.64 4.12
C ILE A 43 -8.89 17.53 2.63
N LEU A 44 -8.56 16.40 1.99
CA LEU A 44 -8.92 16.12 0.60
C LEU A 44 -10.41 15.79 0.40
N GLY A 45 -11.19 15.72 1.49
CA GLY A 45 -12.64 15.51 1.42
C GLY A 45 -13.05 14.04 1.30
N TYR A 46 -12.15 13.08 1.53
CA TYR A 46 -12.53 11.67 1.56
C TYR A 46 -13.39 11.35 2.78
N ASN A 47 -14.29 10.38 2.61
CA ASN A 47 -15.23 9.98 3.66
C ASN A 47 -14.58 8.95 4.59
N LEU A 48 -13.95 9.44 5.65
CA LEU A 48 -13.28 8.60 6.67
C LEU A 48 -14.12 8.38 7.94
N ASP A 49 -15.35 8.89 7.95
CA ASP A 49 -16.24 8.86 9.10
C ASP A 49 -17.02 7.52 9.13
N PRO A 50 -16.75 6.64 10.12
CA PRO A 50 -17.41 5.34 10.21
C PRO A 50 -18.94 5.43 10.27
N ASP A 51 -19.48 6.48 10.89
CA ASP A 51 -20.92 6.66 11.05
C ASP A 51 -21.58 7.02 9.72
N LYS A 52 -20.88 7.81 8.87
CA LYS A 52 -21.34 8.16 7.52
C LYS A 52 -21.20 7.02 6.52
N LEU A 53 -20.20 6.16 6.69
CA LEU A 53 -20.02 4.97 5.86
C LEU A 53 -21.13 3.94 6.12
N GLY A 54 -21.65 3.89 7.35
CA GLY A 54 -22.74 3.02 7.74
C GLY A 54 -22.32 1.56 7.95
N PRO A 55 -23.16 0.76 8.62
CA PRO A 55 -22.78 -0.55 9.15
C PRO A 55 -22.42 -1.57 8.06
N LYS A 56 -23.07 -1.50 6.90
CA LYS A 56 -22.79 -2.41 5.77
C LYS A 56 -21.38 -2.20 5.22
N VAL A 57 -20.99 -0.95 5.00
CA VAL A 57 -19.66 -0.60 4.49
C VAL A 57 -18.60 -0.92 5.54
N MET A 58 -18.83 -0.56 6.80
CA MET A 58 -17.89 -0.88 7.89
C MET A 58 -17.69 -2.39 8.07
N ARG A 59 -18.75 -3.18 7.86
CA ARG A 59 -18.65 -4.64 7.83
C ARG A 59 -17.77 -5.13 6.67
N GLN A 60 -17.98 -4.60 5.47
CA GLN A 60 -17.14 -4.94 4.31
C GLN A 60 -15.68 -4.57 4.53
N ILE A 61 -15.41 -3.38 5.07
CA ILE A 61 -14.08 -2.91 5.44
C ILE A 61 -13.38 -3.93 6.36
N ARG A 62 -14.07 -4.41 7.41
CA ARG A 62 -13.52 -5.30 8.45
C ARG A 62 -13.43 -6.77 8.05
N GLU A 63 -14.45 -7.30 7.39
CA GLU A 63 -14.59 -8.74 7.15
C GLU A 63 -14.02 -9.17 5.79
N GLU A 64 -14.05 -8.30 4.78
CA GLU A 64 -13.51 -8.66 3.47
C GLU A 64 -11.99 -8.60 3.47
N THR A 65 -11.38 -9.67 2.98
CA THR A 65 -9.91 -9.82 2.95
C THR A 65 -9.31 -9.54 1.59
N GLN A 66 -10.14 -9.30 0.56
CA GLN A 66 -9.69 -9.17 -0.82
C GLN A 66 -10.25 -7.92 -1.48
N PHE A 67 -9.39 -7.13 -2.09
CA PHE A 67 -9.77 -6.13 -3.07
C PHE A 67 -9.57 -6.70 -4.48
N ARG A 68 -10.68 -6.92 -5.20
CA ARG A 68 -10.69 -7.57 -6.53
C ARG A 68 -11.16 -6.63 -7.64
N SER A 69 -12.18 -5.84 -7.36
CA SER A 69 -12.79 -4.88 -8.29
C SER A 69 -13.55 -3.84 -7.49
N ILE A 70 -14.05 -2.79 -8.15
CA ILE A 70 -14.95 -1.79 -7.54
C ILE A 70 -16.23 -2.42 -7.00
N THR A 71 -16.73 -3.49 -7.63
CA THR A 71 -18.04 -4.07 -7.31
C THR A 71 -17.98 -5.24 -6.32
N THR A 72 -16.79 -5.77 -6.00
CA THR A 72 -16.64 -6.99 -5.19
C THR A 72 -15.54 -6.90 -4.13
N GLY A 73 -15.64 -7.72 -3.08
CA GLY A 73 -14.72 -7.70 -1.95
C GLY A 73 -14.73 -6.34 -1.26
N ARG A 74 -13.55 -5.72 -1.08
CA ARG A 74 -13.40 -4.38 -0.50
C ARG A 74 -13.80 -3.21 -1.42
N GLY A 75 -14.05 -3.45 -2.71
CA GLY A 75 -14.33 -2.37 -3.68
C GLY A 75 -15.45 -1.42 -3.29
N PRO A 76 -16.65 -1.92 -2.94
CA PRO A 76 -17.78 -1.05 -2.59
C PRO A 76 -17.47 -0.17 -1.38
N ALA A 77 -16.67 -0.68 -0.44
CA ALA A 77 -16.23 0.07 0.71
C ALA A 77 -15.22 1.16 0.34
N MET A 78 -14.28 0.86 -0.56
CA MET A 78 -13.35 1.86 -1.07
C MET A 78 -14.04 2.96 -1.87
N GLU A 79 -15.05 2.61 -2.66
CA GLU A 79 -15.84 3.57 -3.41
C GLU A 79 -16.56 4.53 -2.47
N ALA A 80 -17.10 4.02 -1.36
CA ALA A 80 -17.72 4.85 -0.33
C ALA A 80 -16.73 5.80 0.38
N ILE A 81 -15.43 5.49 0.39
CA ILE A 81 -14.38 6.32 1.00
C ILE A 81 -13.87 7.38 -0.01
N LEU A 82 -13.47 6.93 -1.19
CA LEU A 82 -12.73 7.74 -2.18
C LEU A 82 -13.62 8.39 -3.26
N GLY A 83 -14.82 7.86 -3.46
CA GLY A 83 -15.62 8.10 -4.66
C GLY A 83 -15.16 7.23 -5.84
N LYS A 84 -16.08 6.99 -6.77
CA LYS A 84 -15.88 6.09 -7.92
C LYS A 84 -14.69 6.49 -8.80
N GLU A 85 -14.61 7.77 -9.18
CA GLU A 85 -13.58 8.27 -10.09
C GLU A 85 -12.17 8.11 -9.52
N THR A 86 -11.97 8.49 -8.24
CA THR A 86 -10.70 8.34 -7.54
C THR A 86 -10.32 6.86 -7.40
N LEU A 87 -11.29 5.99 -7.10
CA LEU A 87 -11.06 4.56 -6.99
C LEU A 87 -10.64 3.93 -8.33
N GLU A 88 -11.28 4.31 -9.44
CA GLU A 88 -10.91 3.86 -10.79
C GLU A 88 -9.47 4.25 -11.12
N ARG A 89 -9.08 5.50 -10.81
CA ARG A 89 -7.71 5.98 -11.00
C ARG A 89 -6.70 5.25 -10.11
N LEU A 90 -7.07 4.94 -8.87
CA LEU A 90 -6.24 4.14 -7.96
C LEU A 90 -6.02 2.71 -8.47
N ILE A 91 -7.08 2.08 -9.00
CA ILE A 91 -7.00 0.74 -9.58
C ILE A 91 -6.04 0.75 -10.77
N ASN A 92 -6.20 1.71 -11.69
CA ASN A 92 -5.32 1.85 -12.84
C ASN A 92 -3.86 2.08 -12.41
N LEU A 93 -3.62 2.94 -11.41
CA LEU A 93 -2.28 3.12 -10.84
C LEU A 93 -1.70 1.81 -10.29
N CYS A 94 -2.49 1.05 -9.52
CA CYS A 94 -2.07 -0.23 -8.97
C CYS A 94 -1.77 -1.26 -10.06
N ASP A 95 -2.50 -1.24 -11.18
CA ASP A 95 -2.28 -2.11 -12.32
C ASP A 95 -1.03 -1.69 -13.11
N ASP A 96 -0.87 -0.39 -13.37
CA ASP A 96 0.23 0.21 -14.12
C ASP A 96 1.57 0.11 -13.38
N SER A 97 1.60 0.40 -12.07
CA SER A 97 2.82 0.31 -11.24
C SER A 97 3.35 -1.12 -11.12
N MET A 98 2.52 -2.08 -11.53
CA MET A 98 2.78 -3.51 -11.46
C MET A 98 3.02 -4.10 -12.87
N GLN A 99 2.93 -3.29 -13.94
CA GLN A 99 3.40 -3.66 -15.27
C GLN A 99 4.92 -3.76 -15.27
N GLY A 100 5.45 -4.98 -15.45
CA GLY A 100 6.90 -5.26 -15.43
C GLY A 100 7.44 -5.76 -14.08
N GLU A 101 6.78 -5.46 -12.97
CA GLU A 101 7.18 -5.91 -11.62
C GLU A 101 6.25 -6.98 -11.01
N SER A 102 5.05 -7.17 -11.57
CA SER A 102 4.03 -8.06 -11.00
C SER A 102 4.40 -9.52 -11.09
N THR A 103 4.95 -10.03 -10.01
CA THR A 103 4.96 -11.46 -9.81
C THR A 103 3.58 -11.94 -9.42
N LYS A 104 2.89 -12.52 -10.41
CA LYS A 104 1.66 -13.28 -10.26
C LYS A 104 1.78 -14.26 -9.09
N ILE A 105 0.72 -14.44 -8.31
CA ILE A 105 0.70 -15.46 -7.27
C ILE A 105 0.78 -16.81 -7.96
N VAL A 106 1.75 -17.64 -7.57
CA VAL A 106 1.87 -19.00 -8.08
C VAL A 106 0.98 -19.92 -7.26
N SER A 107 0.17 -20.73 -7.93
CA SER A 107 -0.69 -21.73 -7.32
C SER A 107 0.15 -22.83 -6.69
N ASN A 108 -0.07 -23.10 -5.40
CA ASN A 108 0.58 -24.21 -4.70
C ASN A 108 0.18 -25.59 -5.25
N LYS A 109 -0.95 -25.68 -5.98
CA LYS A 109 -1.44 -26.93 -6.56
C LYS A 109 -0.87 -27.21 -7.94
N THR A 110 -0.66 -26.17 -8.74
CA THR A 110 -0.30 -26.29 -10.16
C THR A 110 1.09 -25.79 -10.47
N GLY A 111 1.74 -25.04 -9.59
CA GLY A 111 3.03 -24.40 -9.86
C GLY A 111 2.96 -23.24 -10.85
N GLU A 112 1.77 -22.94 -11.36
CA GLU A 112 1.52 -21.92 -12.38
C GLU A 112 1.04 -20.60 -11.78
N PRO A 113 1.34 -19.46 -12.41
CA PRO A 113 0.70 -18.18 -12.12
C PRO A 113 -0.83 -18.25 -12.13
N ILE A 114 -1.48 -17.70 -11.10
CA ILE A 114 -2.94 -17.57 -11.02
C ILE A 114 -3.34 -16.32 -11.81
N PRO A 115 -4.15 -16.44 -12.89
CA PRO A 115 -4.64 -15.30 -13.65
C PRO A 115 -5.49 -14.34 -12.79
N GLY A 116 -5.38 -13.03 -13.03
CA GLY A 116 -6.11 -12.01 -12.26
C GLY A 116 -5.48 -11.72 -10.89
N THR A 117 -4.22 -12.12 -10.68
CA THR A 117 -3.45 -11.77 -9.47
C THR A 117 -2.31 -10.79 -9.75
N GLU A 118 -2.17 -10.37 -11.00
CA GLU A 118 -1.42 -9.19 -11.40
C GLU A 118 -1.89 -7.98 -10.56
N GLY A 119 -0.98 -7.13 -10.10
CA GLY A 119 -1.34 -5.96 -9.29
C GLY A 119 -1.87 -6.24 -7.87
N ARG A 120 -2.20 -7.50 -7.51
CA ARG A 120 -2.87 -7.82 -6.23
C ARG A 120 -2.13 -7.32 -4.99
N GLY A 121 -0.80 -7.25 -5.04
CA GLY A 121 0.02 -6.65 -3.98
C GLY A 121 -0.31 -5.18 -3.75
N ALA A 122 -0.33 -4.39 -4.82
CA ALA A 122 -0.65 -2.96 -4.84
C ALA A 122 -2.09 -2.71 -4.38
N HIS A 123 -3.07 -3.40 -4.98
CA HIS A 123 -4.48 -3.30 -4.61
C HIS A 123 -4.70 -3.58 -3.12
N GLN A 124 -4.14 -4.67 -2.62
CA GLN A 124 -4.30 -5.04 -1.22
C GLN A 124 -3.56 -4.10 -0.27
N TRP A 125 -2.41 -3.57 -0.70
CA TRP A 125 -1.68 -2.59 0.08
C TRP A 125 -2.46 -1.27 0.19
N ALA A 126 -3.00 -0.76 -0.92
CA ALA A 126 -3.91 0.40 -0.91
C ALA A 126 -5.14 0.15 -0.03
N ALA A 127 -5.66 -1.08 -0.04
CA ALA A 127 -6.78 -1.49 0.81
C ALA A 127 -6.46 -1.51 2.29
N ASP A 128 -5.34 -2.10 2.66
CA ASP A 128 -4.89 -2.17 4.05
C ASP A 128 -4.60 -0.75 4.58
N LEU A 129 -4.10 0.15 3.72
CA LEU A 129 -3.86 1.55 4.08
C LEU A 129 -5.16 2.34 4.30
N LEU A 130 -6.11 2.26 3.36
CA LEU A 130 -7.42 2.91 3.49
C LEU A 130 -8.22 2.35 4.66
N PHE A 131 -8.09 1.05 4.93
CA PHE A 131 -8.68 0.43 6.10
C PHE A 131 -8.11 1.04 7.39
N TYR A 132 -6.79 1.15 7.50
CA TYR A 132 -6.13 1.71 8.67
C TYR A 132 -6.61 3.15 8.94
N VAL A 133 -6.61 4.02 7.92
CA VAL A 133 -7.00 5.43 8.13
C VAL A 133 -8.49 5.61 8.49
N VAL A 134 -9.35 4.65 8.15
CA VAL A 134 -10.78 4.68 8.54
C VAL A 134 -11.01 4.10 9.93
N THR A 135 -10.34 3.00 10.26
CA THR A 135 -10.64 2.21 11.47
C THR A 135 -9.67 2.42 12.62
N ASP A 136 -8.48 2.96 12.34
CA ASP A 136 -7.33 3.07 13.24
C ASP A 136 -6.94 1.74 13.90
N ASP A 137 -7.15 0.61 13.20
CA ASP A 137 -6.77 -0.71 13.71
C ASP A 137 -5.29 -1.00 13.40
N PRO A 138 -4.41 -1.04 14.42
CA PRO A 138 -2.97 -1.19 14.23
C PRO A 138 -2.57 -2.56 13.66
N LYS A 139 -3.47 -3.56 13.65
CA LYS A 139 -3.17 -4.91 13.14
C LYS A 139 -2.82 -4.95 11.66
N PHE A 140 -3.12 -3.90 10.91
CA PHE A 140 -2.88 -3.81 9.47
C PHE A 140 -1.51 -3.22 9.13
N ILE A 141 -0.88 -2.48 10.03
CA ILE A 141 0.48 -1.94 9.85
C ILE A 141 1.51 -3.07 9.61
N PRO A 142 1.51 -4.17 10.40
CA PRO A 142 2.36 -5.32 10.10
C PRO A 142 2.13 -5.92 8.72
N ASN A 143 0.89 -5.93 8.21
CA ASN A 143 0.62 -6.46 6.87
C ASN A 143 1.24 -5.57 5.79
N LEU A 144 1.11 -4.25 5.91
CA LEU A 144 1.72 -3.29 4.98
C LEU A 144 3.24 -3.51 4.90
N ASN A 145 3.92 -3.56 6.05
CA ASN A 145 5.36 -3.74 6.13
C ASN A 145 5.81 -5.13 5.63
N ARG A 146 5.09 -6.22 5.98
CA ARG A 146 5.42 -7.58 5.54
C ARG A 146 5.35 -7.77 4.02
N ARG A 147 4.51 -7.02 3.30
CA ARG A 147 4.43 -7.09 1.82
C ARG A 147 5.69 -6.53 1.17
N VAL A 148 6.22 -5.43 1.72
CA VAL A 148 7.48 -4.83 1.25
C VAL A 148 8.67 -5.70 1.62
N TRP A 149 8.70 -6.23 2.85
CA TRP A 149 9.69 -7.22 3.27
C TRP A 149 9.77 -8.39 2.29
N LYS A 150 8.61 -8.97 1.92
CA LYS A 150 8.54 -10.07 0.97
C LYS A 150 9.12 -9.70 -0.40
N TRP A 151 8.86 -8.49 -0.90
CA TRP A 151 9.41 -8.02 -2.15
C TRP A 151 10.94 -7.88 -2.06
N LEU A 152 11.45 -7.19 -1.03
CA LEU A 152 12.88 -6.96 -0.83
C LEU A 152 13.68 -8.27 -0.77
N ARG A 153 13.19 -9.26 -0.02
CA ARG A 153 13.83 -10.59 0.03
C ARG A 153 13.89 -11.26 -1.34
N LYS A 154 12.85 -11.07 -2.16
CA LYS A 154 12.78 -11.68 -3.48
C LYS A 154 13.71 -11.00 -4.47
N SER A 155 13.73 -9.67 -4.49
CA SER A 155 14.60 -8.88 -5.36
C SER A 155 16.09 -9.06 -5.05
N ASN A 156 16.42 -9.52 -3.84
CA ASN A 156 17.79 -9.79 -3.39
C ASN A 156 18.07 -11.29 -3.21
N ALA A 157 17.34 -12.17 -3.90
CA ALA A 157 17.59 -13.60 -3.85
C ALA A 157 19.02 -13.92 -4.33
N GLY A 158 19.78 -14.70 -3.53
CA GLY A 158 21.18 -15.01 -3.79
C GLY A 158 22.20 -14.00 -3.24
N ASN A 159 21.75 -12.94 -2.56
CA ASN A 159 22.60 -12.00 -1.83
C ASN A 159 22.38 -12.12 -0.32
N ASP A 160 23.12 -13.02 0.33
CA ASP A 160 22.96 -13.35 1.75
C ASP A 160 23.15 -12.13 2.68
N GLU A 161 24.06 -11.21 2.31
CA GLU A 161 24.30 -10.00 3.09
C GLU A 161 23.09 -9.06 3.06
N ALA A 162 22.53 -8.82 1.88
CA ALA A 162 21.32 -8.02 1.73
C ALA A 162 20.14 -8.67 2.47
N LEU A 163 19.98 -10.00 2.37
CA LEU A 163 18.93 -10.73 3.08
C LEU A 163 19.03 -10.58 4.60
N ARG A 164 20.25 -10.64 5.15
CA ARG A 164 20.51 -10.42 6.58
C ARG A 164 20.13 -9.01 7.04
N ILE A 165 20.48 -7.99 6.26
CA ILE A 165 20.11 -6.59 6.54
C ILE A 165 18.58 -6.46 6.53
N ILE A 166 17.93 -6.96 5.49
CA ILE A 166 16.47 -6.94 5.35
C ILE A 166 15.81 -7.58 6.57
N ASP A 167 16.20 -8.81 6.93
CA ASP A 167 15.59 -9.54 8.05
C ASP A 167 15.81 -8.86 9.40
N THR A 168 16.98 -8.25 9.60
CA THR A 168 17.27 -7.47 10.80
C THR A 168 16.37 -6.23 10.89
N THR A 169 16.06 -5.61 9.75
CA THR A 169 15.27 -4.37 9.76
C THR A 169 13.78 -4.64 9.96
N PHE A 170 13.28 -5.80 9.55
CA PHE A 170 11.90 -6.23 9.80
C PHE A 170 11.76 -7.16 11.02
N LEU A 171 12.76 -7.23 11.91
CA LEU A 171 12.78 -8.19 13.05
C LEU A 171 11.57 -8.04 14.00
N ALA A 172 10.98 -6.85 14.06
CA ALA A 172 9.77 -6.59 14.86
C ALA A 172 8.50 -7.24 14.30
N TYR A 173 8.53 -7.74 13.07
CA TYR A 173 7.39 -8.34 12.38
C TYR A 173 7.56 -9.84 12.22
N GLU A 174 6.46 -10.59 12.24
CA GLU A 174 6.49 -12.00 11.84
C GLU A 174 6.91 -12.16 10.37
N PRO A 175 7.69 -13.19 10.02
CA PRO A 175 8.06 -13.46 8.63
C PRO A 175 6.86 -13.52 7.67
N PRO A 176 6.99 -12.99 6.44
CA PRO A 176 5.90 -12.99 5.48
C PRO A 176 5.58 -14.40 5.01
N THR A 177 4.28 -14.73 4.95
CA THR A 177 3.84 -16.05 4.47
C THR A 177 3.91 -16.16 2.93
N LYS A 178 3.89 -17.38 2.40
CA LYS A 178 3.85 -17.63 0.94
C LYS A 178 2.59 -17.03 0.28
N VAL A 179 1.49 -16.90 1.01
CA VAL A 179 0.20 -16.39 0.48
C VAL A 179 0.14 -14.86 0.45
N LEU A 180 0.96 -14.18 1.27
CA LEU A 180 1.01 -12.72 1.29
C LEU A 180 1.50 -12.19 -0.06
N ALA A 181 0.81 -11.24 -0.68
CA ALA A 181 1.31 -10.65 -1.92
C ALA A 181 2.51 -9.72 -1.63
N SER A 182 3.53 -9.72 -2.48
CA SER A 182 4.65 -8.77 -2.39
C SER A 182 4.28 -7.43 -3.04
N VAL A 183 4.88 -6.33 -2.61
CA VAL A 183 4.73 -4.99 -3.22
C VAL A 183 6.07 -4.26 -3.18
N SER A 184 6.44 -3.59 -4.27
CA SER A 184 7.68 -2.81 -4.35
C SER A 184 7.59 -1.51 -3.55
N GLN A 185 8.74 -0.97 -3.16
CA GLN A 185 8.79 0.29 -2.40
C GLN A 185 8.25 1.45 -3.24
N GLU A 186 8.55 1.43 -4.53
CA GLU A 186 8.13 2.37 -5.56
C GLU A 186 6.61 2.38 -5.68
N THR A 187 5.99 1.19 -5.74
CA THR A 187 4.52 1.06 -5.76
C THR A 187 3.88 1.60 -4.48
N VAL A 188 4.48 1.33 -3.32
CA VAL A 188 4.02 1.87 -2.03
C VAL A 188 4.00 3.40 -2.07
N TRP A 189 5.10 4.02 -2.52
CA TRP A 189 5.20 5.47 -2.63
C TRP A 189 4.23 6.05 -3.66
N ALA A 190 4.05 5.40 -4.82
CA ALA A 190 3.11 5.84 -5.83
C ALA A 190 1.67 5.88 -5.28
N ILE A 191 1.24 4.83 -4.56
CA ILE A 191 -0.08 4.77 -3.93
C ILE A 191 -0.22 5.86 -2.86
N TRP A 192 0.79 6.05 -2.02
CA TRP A 192 0.78 7.10 -1.00
C TRP A 192 0.64 8.50 -1.60
N LEU A 193 1.47 8.82 -2.60
CA LEU A 193 1.44 10.11 -3.28
C LEU A 193 0.09 10.32 -3.97
N PHE A 194 -0.45 9.29 -4.61
CA PHE A 194 -1.77 9.35 -5.23
C PHE A 194 -2.86 9.66 -4.21
N LEU A 195 -2.95 8.86 -3.15
CA LEU A 195 -4.01 9.02 -2.14
C LEU A 195 -3.93 10.38 -1.45
N THR A 196 -2.71 10.88 -1.22
CA THR A 196 -2.51 12.19 -0.60
C THR A 196 -2.58 13.36 -1.58
N GLY A 197 -2.99 13.14 -2.83
CA GLY A 197 -3.16 14.19 -3.84
C GLY A 197 -1.84 14.83 -4.30
N ARG A 198 -0.72 14.15 -4.05
CA ARG A 198 0.66 14.58 -4.37
C ARG A 198 1.21 13.94 -5.64
N LEU A 199 0.49 12.97 -6.21
CA LEU A 199 0.73 12.45 -7.55
C LEU A 199 -0.18 13.22 -8.52
N VAL A 200 0.40 14.16 -9.28
CA VAL A 200 -0.30 14.99 -10.28
C VAL A 200 0.02 14.50 -11.68
#